data_AF-A0A9W7D4T5-F1
#
_entry.id   AF-A0A9W7D4T5-F1
#
_cell.length_a   1.000
_cell.length_b   1.000
_cell.length_c   1.000
_cell.angle_alpha   90.00
_cell.angle_beta   90.00
_cell.angle_gamma   90.00
#
_symmetry.space_group_name_H-M   'P 1'
#
loop_
_entity.id
_entity.type
_entity.pdbx_description
1 polymer ?
#
loop_
_entity_poly.entity_id
_entity_poly.type
_entity_poly.pdbx_seq_one_letter_code
_entity_poly.pdbx_strand_id
1 'polypeptide(L)'
;MGRSKKKRTREEIEQAMRDNERVNATPAAPEEPAAKKRRQARRRGRRYNLNKEFQALAVDATEGTTAAGGLQQVPAPVPPPTPAHVPAPIPTQVLAPMRVVEQQRPDTNPAQGRRPRASLTASQQECVRARDRERARARRANRTLSQQERDRHRDADWKRARRALLAESEREQGRNQAAERSSNLPEDVQRVVQESDRIRHEQSRVAETPEERESRQERNRNRHQERRTNQTDQEADAERAASREYRPNLRDARDDEENEEARQNERIRRGTIRRCRALANHEDFRVSMLSGPNIVDGRHKLPPTTVCPHCNAWKWPAESKKACCLEGAVRLPPLAPAPPR
;
A
#
# COMPACT_ATOMS: atom_id res chain seq x y z
N MET A 1 25.30 -5.63 -29.86
CA MET A 1 26.59 -5.69 -29.13
C MET A 1 26.33 -5.52 -27.65
N GLY A 2 25.92 -6.59 -26.97
CA GLY A 2 25.69 -6.55 -25.52
C GLY A 2 27.02 -6.43 -24.78
N ARG A 3 27.23 -5.35 -24.02
CA ARG A 3 28.39 -5.22 -23.14
C ARG A 3 28.26 -6.28 -22.04
N SER A 4 29.06 -7.34 -22.11
CA SER A 4 29.20 -8.29 -21.01
C SER A 4 29.73 -7.53 -19.78
N LYS A 5 28.97 -7.53 -18.69
CA LYS A 5 29.39 -6.91 -17.42
C LYS A 5 30.67 -7.64 -16.96
N LYS A 6 31.75 -6.89 -16.78
CA LYS A 6 33.04 -7.40 -16.28
C LYS A 6 32.79 -8.09 -14.93
N LYS A 7 33.18 -9.36 -14.79
CA LYS A 7 33.15 -10.07 -13.50
C LYS A 7 34.07 -9.32 -12.53
N ARG A 8 33.59 -9.09 -11.30
CA ARG A 8 34.40 -8.42 -10.27
C ARG A 8 35.55 -9.31 -9.83
N THR A 9 36.69 -8.70 -9.52
CA THR A 9 37.82 -9.43 -8.92
C THR A 9 37.57 -9.72 -7.44
N ARG A 10 38.34 -10.64 -6.86
CA ARG A 10 38.25 -10.99 -5.44
C ARG A 10 38.39 -9.78 -4.52
N GLU A 11 39.35 -8.91 -4.80
CA GLU A 11 39.61 -7.67 -4.05
C GLU A 11 38.44 -6.68 -4.17
N GLU A 12 37.83 -6.57 -5.35
CA GLU A 12 36.64 -5.73 -5.57
C GLU A 12 35.43 -6.24 -4.76
N ILE A 13 35.29 -7.55 -4.58
CA ILE A 13 34.22 -8.14 -3.77
C ILE A 13 34.47 -7.92 -2.27
N GLU A 14 35.70 -8.09 -1.80
CA GLU A 14 36.07 -7.81 -0.40
C GLU A 14 35.90 -6.32 -0.07
N GLN A 15 36.26 -5.43 -0.98
CA GLN A 15 36.05 -4.00 -0.81
C GLN A 15 34.55 -3.64 -0.81
N ALA A 16 33.76 -4.25 -1.70
CA ALA A 16 32.31 -4.05 -1.74
C ALA A 16 31.61 -4.55 -0.46
N MET A 17 32.17 -5.57 0.20
CA MET A 17 31.69 -6.05 1.50
C MET A 17 31.95 -5.01 2.60
N ARG A 18 33.16 -4.44 2.67
CA ARG A 18 33.48 -3.36 3.62
C ARG A 18 32.62 -2.12 3.39
N ASP A 19 32.42 -1.74 2.14
CA ASP A 19 31.56 -0.61 1.78
C ASP A 19 30.09 -0.87 2.11
N ASN A 20 29.62 -2.12 2.00
CA ASN A 20 28.28 -2.49 2.43
C ASN A 20 28.07 -2.28 3.94
N GLU A 21 29.08 -2.65 4.73
CA GLU A 21 29.06 -2.48 6.18
C GLU A 21 29.14 -1.02 6.59
N ARG A 22 29.92 -0.22 5.86
CA ARG A 22 30.01 1.23 6.07
C ARG A 22 28.70 1.95 5.74
N VAL A 23 28.10 1.67 4.58
CA VAL A 23 26.87 2.33 4.10
C VAL A 23 25.65 1.89 4.92
N ASN A 24 25.63 0.65 5.42
CA ASN A 24 24.54 0.11 6.24
C ASN A 24 24.93 -0.04 7.72
N ALA A 25 25.85 0.80 8.19
CA ALA A 25 26.18 0.89 9.61
C ALA A 25 24.95 1.28 10.43
N THR A 26 24.89 0.81 11.68
CA THR A 26 23.81 1.21 12.58
C THR A 26 24.01 2.70 12.93
N PRO A 27 23.02 3.57 12.68
CA PRO A 27 23.13 4.98 13.06
C PRO A 27 23.16 5.11 14.59
N ALA A 28 23.82 6.16 15.08
CA ALA A 28 23.96 6.42 16.52
C ALA A 28 22.63 6.83 17.20
N ALA A 29 21.66 7.31 16.43
CA ALA A 29 20.33 7.70 16.91
C ALA A 29 19.37 6.50 16.98
N PRO A 30 18.39 6.51 17.91
CA PRO A 30 17.37 5.48 18.00
C PRO A 30 16.56 5.44 16.70
N GLU A 31 16.46 4.25 16.13
CA GLU A 31 15.85 4.03 14.82
C GLU A 31 14.49 3.34 14.97
N GLU A 32 13.53 3.80 14.16
CA GLU A 32 12.20 3.21 14.01
C GLU A 32 12.29 1.70 13.65
N PRO A 33 11.50 0.81 14.29
CA PRO A 33 11.64 -0.64 14.13
C PRO A 33 11.55 -1.13 12.68
N ALA A 34 10.71 -0.50 11.84
CA ALA A 34 10.60 -0.86 10.44
C ALA A 34 11.84 -0.41 9.64
N ALA A 35 12.42 0.76 9.94
CA ALA A 35 13.68 1.22 9.34
C ALA A 35 14.84 0.28 9.68
N LYS A 36 14.94 -0.18 10.94
CA LYS A 36 15.93 -1.18 11.38
C LYS A 36 15.81 -2.49 10.60
N LYS A 37 14.58 -2.99 10.43
CA LYS A 37 14.30 -4.20 9.65
C LYS A 37 14.70 -4.04 8.17
N ARG A 38 14.39 -2.89 7.57
CA ARG A 38 14.78 -2.56 6.18
C ARG A 38 16.30 -2.48 6.02
N ARG A 39 17.03 -1.83 6.93
CA ARG A 39 18.51 -1.79 6.88
C ARG A 39 19.12 -3.18 7.01
N GLN A 40 18.66 -3.97 7.98
CA GLN A 40 19.16 -5.34 8.17
C GLN A 40 18.90 -6.23 6.95
N ALA A 41 17.73 -6.10 6.32
CA ALA A 41 17.43 -6.82 5.08
C ALA A 41 18.38 -6.43 3.94
N ARG A 42 18.64 -5.13 3.72
CA ARG A 42 19.60 -4.65 2.71
C ARG A 42 21.02 -5.14 2.97
N ARG A 43 21.47 -5.09 4.23
CA ARG A 43 22.79 -5.58 4.65
C ARG A 43 22.93 -7.09 4.39
N ARG A 44 21.94 -7.88 4.82
CA ARG A 44 21.95 -9.34 4.64
C ARG A 44 21.87 -9.76 3.17
N GLY A 45 20.98 -9.13 2.38
CA GLY A 45 20.82 -9.45 0.97
C GLY A 45 22.08 -9.15 0.16
N ARG A 46 22.66 -7.96 0.35
CA ARG A 46 23.89 -7.57 -0.37
C ARG A 46 25.11 -8.40 0.07
N ARG A 47 25.21 -8.74 1.36
CA ARG A 47 26.24 -9.66 1.87
C ARG A 47 26.10 -11.08 1.31
N TYR A 48 24.88 -11.59 1.21
CA TYR A 48 24.62 -12.91 0.63
C TYR A 48 25.03 -12.96 -0.84
N ASN A 49 24.67 -11.95 -1.63
CA ASN A 49 25.04 -11.88 -3.05
C ASN A 49 26.56 -11.77 -3.25
N LEU A 50 27.24 -10.93 -2.46
CA LEU A 50 28.70 -10.78 -2.53
C LEU A 50 29.42 -12.06 -2.07
N ASN A 51 28.92 -12.75 -1.03
CA ASN A 51 29.47 -14.06 -0.63
C ASN A 51 29.26 -15.12 -1.71
N LYS A 52 28.14 -15.09 -2.43
CA LYS A 52 27.87 -15.99 -3.56
C LYS A 52 28.84 -15.72 -4.73
N GLU A 53 29.10 -14.46 -5.05
CA GLU A 53 30.12 -14.07 -6.05
C GLU A 53 31.52 -14.50 -5.59
N PHE A 54 31.86 -14.31 -4.31
CA PHE A 54 33.14 -14.73 -3.73
C PHE A 54 33.33 -16.24 -3.80
N GLN A 55 32.29 -17.02 -3.47
CA GLN A 55 32.30 -18.47 -3.58
C GLN A 55 32.40 -18.93 -5.04
N ALA A 56 31.76 -18.25 -5.99
CA ALA A 56 31.89 -18.58 -7.41
C ALA A 56 33.33 -18.38 -7.92
N LEU A 57 34.03 -17.33 -7.46
CA LEU A 57 35.45 -17.14 -7.76
C LEU A 57 36.35 -18.16 -7.06
N ALA A 58 35.96 -18.62 -5.86
CA ALA A 58 36.67 -19.71 -5.20
C ALA A 58 36.50 -21.01 -5.99
N VAL A 59 35.29 -21.34 -6.45
CA VAL A 59 35.04 -22.56 -7.24
C VAL A 59 35.87 -22.59 -8.53
N ASP A 60 35.99 -21.46 -9.24
CA ASP A 60 36.85 -21.32 -10.43
C ASP A 60 38.35 -21.46 -10.10
N ALA A 61 38.76 -21.23 -8.85
CA ALA A 61 40.13 -21.46 -8.37
C ALA A 61 40.35 -22.88 -7.79
N THR A 62 39.28 -23.67 -7.62
CA THR A 62 39.31 -24.98 -6.94
C THR A 62 39.03 -26.17 -7.88
N GLU A 63 39.53 -26.15 -9.12
CA GLU A 63 39.93 -27.39 -9.82
C GLU A 63 41.20 -28.03 -9.21
N GLY A 64 41.70 -27.48 -8.11
CA GLY A 64 42.55 -28.18 -7.15
C GLY A 64 42.22 -27.71 -5.74
N THR A 65 41.57 -28.54 -4.92
CA THR A 65 41.37 -28.21 -3.50
C THR A 65 41.25 -29.44 -2.62
N THR A 66 41.88 -29.35 -1.45
CA THR A 66 41.33 -29.94 -0.23
C THR A 66 41.19 -28.89 0.89
N ALA A 67 39.93 -28.73 1.32
CA ALA A 67 39.41 -28.70 2.69
C ALA A 67 39.50 -27.48 3.65
N ALA A 68 38.44 -27.43 4.48
CA ALA A 68 38.20 -26.74 5.76
C ALA A 68 37.89 -25.22 5.72
N GLY A 69 36.95 -24.63 6.47
CA GLY A 69 36.09 -25.04 7.59
C GLY A 69 35.71 -23.76 8.39
N GLY A 70 34.61 -23.78 9.17
CA GLY A 70 34.42 -22.90 10.34
C GLY A 70 33.23 -21.93 10.37
N LEU A 71 32.26 -22.21 11.23
CA LEU A 71 31.16 -21.32 11.67
C LEU A 71 31.50 -20.70 13.04
N GLN A 72 31.06 -19.46 13.31
CA GLN A 72 31.03 -18.93 14.68
C GLN A 72 29.84 -17.99 14.95
N GLN A 73 29.27 -18.15 16.15
CA GLN A 73 28.01 -17.62 16.70
C GLN A 73 28.11 -16.19 17.27
N VAL A 74 26.93 -15.59 17.50
CA VAL A 74 26.65 -14.24 18.03
C VAL A 74 26.03 -14.34 19.43
N PRO A 75 26.30 -13.42 20.39
CA PRO A 75 25.47 -13.26 21.59
C PRO A 75 24.56 -12.02 21.53
N ALA A 76 23.40 -12.14 22.19
CA ALA A 76 22.29 -11.18 22.25
C ALA A 76 22.44 -10.13 23.38
N PRO A 77 21.74 -8.98 23.32
CA PRO A 77 21.65 -8.05 24.46
C PRO A 77 20.24 -7.98 25.11
N VAL A 78 20.29 -7.61 26.40
CA VAL A 78 19.25 -7.46 27.44
C VAL A 78 18.36 -6.21 27.22
N PRO A 79 17.08 -6.19 27.65
CA PRO A 79 16.18 -5.03 27.49
C PRO A 79 16.18 -4.07 28.70
N PRO A 80 15.87 -2.76 28.50
CA PRO A 80 15.49 -1.84 29.58
C PRO A 80 13.95 -1.64 29.70
N PRO A 81 13.44 -1.20 30.87
CA PRO A 81 12.02 -0.99 31.11
C PRO A 81 11.47 0.40 30.70
N THR A 82 10.13 0.41 30.67
CA THR A 82 9.10 1.35 30.18
C THR A 82 9.10 2.82 30.64
N PRO A 83 8.45 3.72 29.87
CA PRO A 83 8.25 5.14 30.19
C PRO A 83 6.98 5.40 31.02
N ALA A 84 7.01 6.48 31.81
CA ALA A 84 5.90 6.97 32.61
C ALA A 84 5.14 8.13 31.91
N HIS A 85 3.83 7.93 31.78
CA HIS A 85 2.73 8.83 32.16
C HIS A 85 2.58 10.24 31.54
N VAL A 86 1.51 10.41 30.76
CA VAL A 86 0.60 11.58 30.61
C VAL A 86 -0.79 10.96 30.24
N PRO A 87 -2.00 11.56 30.40
CA PRO A 87 -2.40 12.90 30.84
C PRO A 87 -3.49 12.94 31.95
N ALA A 88 -3.81 14.13 32.45
CA ALA A 88 -5.10 14.43 33.04
C ALA A 88 -5.74 15.65 32.34
N PRO A 89 -7.02 15.59 31.93
CA PRO A 89 -7.73 16.73 31.34
C PRO A 89 -8.41 17.58 32.43
N ILE A 90 -8.46 18.89 32.20
CA ILE A 90 -9.19 19.87 33.03
C ILE A 90 -10.65 19.93 32.52
N PRO A 91 -11.66 19.96 33.40
CA PRO A 91 -13.06 19.88 33.00
C PRO A 91 -13.62 21.19 32.43
N THR A 92 -14.44 21.00 31.39
CA THR A 92 -15.38 21.96 30.81
C THR A 92 -16.41 22.38 31.86
N GLN A 93 -16.51 23.68 32.15
CA GLN A 93 -17.65 24.21 32.89
C GLN A 93 -18.77 24.60 31.92
N VAL A 94 -19.93 24.02 32.22
CA VAL A 94 -21.24 24.30 31.67
C VAL A 94 -21.77 25.59 32.31
N LEU A 95 -22.19 26.55 31.49
CA LEU A 95 -23.02 27.67 31.94
C LEU A 95 -24.31 27.68 31.11
N ALA A 96 -25.41 27.58 31.84
CA ALA A 96 -26.79 27.50 31.40
C ALA A 96 -27.30 28.87 30.84
N PRO A 97 -28.51 28.92 30.26
CA PRO A 97 -28.90 29.91 29.26
C PRO A 97 -29.34 31.24 29.88
N MET A 98 -28.82 32.34 29.36
CA MET A 98 -29.35 33.67 29.65
C MET A 98 -30.52 33.99 28.72
N ARG A 99 -31.60 34.37 29.39
CA ARG A 99 -32.91 34.85 28.94
C ARG A 99 -32.93 35.66 27.64
N VAL A 100 -33.94 35.33 26.86
CA VAL A 100 -34.60 36.13 25.82
C VAL A 100 -34.84 37.57 26.32
N VAL A 101 -34.22 38.54 25.66
CA VAL A 101 -34.72 39.92 25.61
C VAL A 101 -35.12 40.18 24.17
N GLU A 102 -36.41 40.09 23.94
CA GLU A 102 -37.08 40.44 22.69
C GLU A 102 -37.01 41.97 22.53
N GLN A 103 -35.91 42.46 21.94
CA GLN A 103 -35.85 43.83 21.45
C GLN A 103 -36.73 43.91 20.20
N GLN A 104 -37.95 44.38 20.41
CA GLN A 104 -38.83 44.89 19.38
C GLN A 104 -38.04 45.83 18.47
N ARG A 105 -37.91 45.42 17.20
CA ARG A 105 -37.42 46.28 16.14
C ARG A 105 -38.47 47.37 15.91
N PRO A 106 -38.10 48.65 15.86
CA PRO A 106 -39.01 49.65 15.31
C PRO A 106 -39.16 49.36 13.83
N ASP A 107 -40.39 49.08 13.41
CA ASP A 107 -40.82 49.03 12.01
C ASP A 107 -40.57 50.40 11.37
N THR A 108 -39.34 50.58 10.88
CA THR A 108 -38.98 51.74 10.07
C THR A 108 -39.59 51.54 8.68
N ASN A 109 -40.71 52.22 8.50
CA ASN A 109 -41.46 52.38 7.27
C ASN A 109 -40.51 52.60 6.06
N PRO A 110 -40.37 51.66 5.11
CA PRO A 110 -39.40 51.75 4.01
C PRO A 110 -39.74 52.83 2.97
N ALA A 111 -40.90 53.48 3.11
CA ALA A 111 -41.41 54.49 2.18
C ALA A 111 -40.81 55.90 2.38
N GLN A 112 -40.31 56.25 3.58
CA GLN A 112 -39.93 57.64 3.88
C GLN A 112 -38.45 57.99 3.63
N GLY A 113 -37.59 57.00 3.37
CA GLY A 113 -36.14 57.19 3.22
C GLY A 113 -35.59 57.15 1.78
N ARG A 114 -36.41 56.86 0.77
CA ARG A 114 -35.95 56.76 -0.62
C ARG A 114 -36.23 58.06 -1.36
N ARG A 115 -35.25 58.99 -1.39
CA ARG A 115 -35.13 59.85 -2.57
C ARG A 115 -34.90 58.91 -3.76
N PRO A 116 -35.78 58.86 -4.76
CA PRO A 116 -35.62 57.92 -5.86
C PRO A 116 -34.29 58.23 -6.55
N ARG A 117 -33.38 57.25 -6.62
CA ARG A 117 -32.11 57.41 -7.36
C ARG A 117 -32.35 57.87 -8.81
N ALA A 118 -33.55 57.63 -9.35
CA ALA A 118 -34.02 58.10 -10.64
C ALA A 118 -34.13 59.63 -10.78
N SER A 119 -34.27 60.39 -9.69
CA SER A 119 -34.35 61.86 -9.73
C SER A 119 -33.00 62.57 -9.58
N LEU A 120 -31.90 61.80 -9.47
CA LEU A 120 -30.55 62.34 -9.38
C LEU A 120 -29.94 62.49 -10.78
N THR A 121 -29.19 63.56 -11.01
CA THR A 121 -28.40 63.72 -12.24
C THR A 121 -27.30 62.65 -12.32
N ALA A 122 -26.80 62.35 -13.53
CA ALA A 122 -25.76 61.33 -13.72
C ALA A 122 -24.52 61.57 -12.84
N SER A 123 -24.08 62.83 -12.72
CA SER A 123 -22.97 63.24 -11.85
C SER A 123 -23.26 62.98 -10.36
N GLN A 124 -24.46 63.32 -9.88
CA GLN A 124 -24.86 63.03 -8.50
C GLN A 124 -24.98 61.53 -8.22
N GLN A 125 -25.49 60.75 -9.18
CA GLN A 125 -25.52 59.29 -9.08
C GLN A 125 -24.11 58.70 -9.00
N GLU A 126 -23.16 59.23 -9.77
CA GLU A 126 -21.77 58.80 -9.74
C GLU A 126 -21.09 59.12 -8.41
N CYS A 127 -21.28 60.32 -7.85
CA CYS A 127 -20.79 60.66 -6.51
C CYS A 127 -21.35 59.69 -5.44
N VAL A 128 -22.63 59.32 -5.53
CA VAL A 128 -23.22 58.32 -4.61
C VAL A 128 -22.59 56.94 -4.81
N ARG A 129 -22.39 56.48 -6.05
CA ARG A 129 -21.70 55.20 -6.34
C ARG A 129 -20.26 55.21 -5.85
N ALA A 130 -19.54 56.32 -6.00
CA ALA A 130 -18.17 56.47 -5.52
C ALA A 130 -18.10 56.35 -4.00
N ARG A 131 -18.97 57.07 -3.28
CA ARG A 131 -19.09 56.98 -1.81
C ARG A 131 -19.51 55.59 -1.34
N ASP A 132 -20.38 54.91 -2.06
CA ASP A 132 -20.79 53.53 -1.73
C ASP A 132 -19.65 52.53 -1.97
N ARG A 133 -18.85 52.71 -3.04
CA ARG A 133 -17.63 51.92 -3.28
C ARG A 133 -16.60 52.14 -2.16
N GLU A 134 -16.41 53.38 -1.72
CA GLU A 134 -15.50 53.72 -0.63
C GLU A 134 -15.95 53.09 0.69
N ARG A 135 -17.24 53.22 1.05
CA ARG A 135 -17.82 52.54 2.22
C ARG A 135 -17.69 51.03 2.13
N ALA A 136 -17.86 50.44 0.94
CA ALA A 136 -17.65 49.01 0.73
C ALA A 136 -16.17 48.61 0.88
N ARG A 137 -15.22 49.45 0.46
CA ARG A 137 -13.77 49.24 0.70
C ARG A 137 -13.47 49.28 2.20
N ALA A 138 -13.94 50.30 2.92
CA ALA A 138 -13.74 50.41 4.36
C ALA A 138 -14.36 49.22 5.13
N ARG A 139 -15.56 48.76 4.73
CA ARG A 139 -16.20 47.56 5.31
C ARG A 139 -15.44 46.27 5.02
N ARG A 140 -14.80 46.15 3.85
CA ARG A 140 -13.96 45.00 3.51
C ARG A 140 -12.64 45.02 4.28
N ALA A 141 -12.02 46.19 4.44
CA ALA A 141 -10.76 46.34 5.17
C ALA A 141 -10.92 46.01 6.66
N ASN A 142 -12.04 46.39 7.28
CA ASN A 142 -12.32 46.13 8.69
C ASN A 142 -12.98 44.75 8.96
N ARG A 143 -12.97 43.83 7.98
CA ARG A 143 -13.67 42.55 8.08
C ARG A 143 -12.77 41.47 8.66
N THR A 144 -13.23 40.80 9.71
CA THR A 144 -12.52 39.68 10.35
C THR A 144 -12.47 38.45 9.44
N LEU A 145 -11.49 37.55 9.65
CA LEU A 145 -11.34 36.32 8.85
C LEU A 145 -12.61 35.45 8.87
N SER A 146 -13.24 35.27 10.04
CA SER A 146 -14.50 34.52 10.18
C SER A 146 -15.65 35.16 9.38
N GLN A 147 -15.75 36.50 9.37
CA GLN A 147 -16.76 37.19 8.56
C GLN A 147 -16.47 37.02 7.06
N GLN A 148 -15.22 37.13 6.64
CA GLN A 148 -14.83 36.91 5.24
C GLN A 148 -15.17 35.48 4.80
N GLU A 149 -14.93 34.48 5.63
CA GLU A 149 -15.26 33.09 5.33
C GLU A 149 -16.76 32.86 5.18
N ARG A 150 -17.59 33.41 6.09
CA ARG A 150 -19.05 33.35 5.96
C ARG A 150 -19.57 34.02 4.69
N ASP A 151 -18.97 35.14 4.30
CA ASP A 151 -19.34 35.82 3.05
C ASP A 151 -18.93 35.00 1.82
N ARG A 152 -17.74 34.38 1.83
CA ARG A 152 -17.31 33.46 0.75
C ARG A 152 -18.27 32.27 0.63
N HIS A 153 -18.69 31.70 1.76
CA HIS A 153 -19.66 30.61 1.79
C HIS A 153 -21.01 31.07 1.22
N ARG A 154 -21.54 32.21 1.71
CA ARG A 154 -22.80 32.78 1.21
C ARG A 154 -22.74 33.12 -0.27
N ASP A 155 -21.63 33.67 -0.76
CA ASP A 155 -21.42 33.96 -2.17
C ASP A 155 -21.32 32.68 -3.00
N ALA A 156 -20.67 31.63 -2.47
CA ALA A 156 -20.59 30.33 -3.12
C ALA A 156 -21.98 29.68 -3.22
N ASP A 157 -22.78 29.74 -2.17
CA ASP A 157 -24.16 29.26 -2.14
C ASP A 157 -25.05 30.04 -3.09
N TRP A 158 -24.95 31.37 -3.09
CA TRP A 158 -25.69 32.23 -4.02
C TRP A 158 -25.33 31.92 -5.47
N LYS A 159 -24.04 31.73 -5.78
CA LYS A 159 -23.59 31.29 -7.11
C LYS A 159 -24.08 29.90 -7.46
N ARG A 160 -24.15 28.97 -6.49
CA ARG A 160 -24.67 27.61 -6.70
C ARG A 160 -26.18 27.65 -6.99
N ALA A 161 -26.95 28.38 -6.18
CA ALA A 161 -28.38 28.58 -6.37
C ALA A 161 -28.68 29.27 -7.70
N ARG A 162 -27.94 30.33 -8.05
CA ARG A 162 -28.09 31.00 -9.34
C ARG A 162 -27.81 30.06 -10.50
N ARG A 163 -26.77 29.23 -10.44
CA ARG A 163 -26.49 28.21 -11.47
C ARG A 163 -27.58 27.14 -11.57
N ALA A 164 -28.17 26.76 -10.44
CA ALA A 164 -29.29 25.82 -10.41
C ALA A 164 -30.58 26.40 -11.04
N LEU A 165 -30.72 27.73 -11.08
CA LEU A 165 -31.84 28.40 -11.75
C LEU A 165 -31.61 28.62 -13.26
N LEU A 166 -30.37 28.53 -13.76
CA LEU A 166 -30.10 28.64 -15.20
C LEU A 166 -30.68 27.44 -15.95
N ALA A 167 -31.16 27.67 -17.17
CA ALA A 167 -31.58 26.59 -18.05
C ALA A 167 -30.37 25.73 -18.48
N GLU A 168 -30.60 24.46 -18.83
CA GLU A 168 -29.49 23.56 -19.23
C GLU A 168 -28.74 24.10 -20.46
N SER A 169 -29.45 24.77 -21.39
CA SER A 169 -28.84 25.43 -22.55
C SER A 169 -27.89 26.57 -22.18
N GLU A 170 -28.21 27.36 -21.16
CA GLU A 170 -27.34 28.44 -20.68
C GLU A 170 -26.10 27.88 -19.95
N ARG A 171 -26.28 26.78 -19.22
CA ARG A 171 -25.15 26.05 -18.59
C ARG A 171 -24.23 25.45 -19.65
N GLU A 172 -24.81 24.89 -20.71
CA GLU A 172 -24.08 24.33 -21.82
C GLU A 172 -23.32 25.40 -22.62
N GLN A 173 -23.94 26.55 -22.90
CA GLN A 173 -23.24 27.70 -23.48
C GLN A 173 -22.07 28.15 -22.59
N GLY A 174 -22.24 28.15 -21.26
CA GLY A 174 -21.15 28.44 -20.33
C GLY A 174 -20.00 27.42 -20.39
N ARG A 175 -20.32 26.12 -20.51
CA ARG A 175 -19.32 25.05 -20.71
C ARG A 175 -18.59 25.23 -22.04
N ASN A 176 -19.32 25.52 -23.12
CA ASN A 176 -18.76 25.68 -24.46
C ASN A 176 -17.85 26.91 -24.54
N GLN A 177 -18.27 28.06 -23.98
CA GLN A 177 -17.42 29.25 -23.91
C GLN A 177 -16.15 29.01 -23.07
N ALA A 178 -16.23 28.22 -22.00
CA ALA A 178 -15.06 27.86 -21.21
C ALA A 178 -14.11 26.92 -21.99
N ALA A 179 -14.67 25.95 -22.72
CA ALA A 179 -13.92 25.06 -23.59
C ALA A 179 -13.26 25.80 -24.75
N GLU A 180 -13.96 26.75 -25.38
CA GLU A 180 -13.43 27.63 -26.43
C GLU A 180 -12.31 28.50 -25.88
N ARG A 181 -12.48 29.12 -24.70
CA ARG A 181 -11.40 29.85 -24.03
C ARG A 181 -10.20 28.94 -23.74
N SER A 182 -10.46 27.69 -23.36
CA SER A 182 -9.40 26.69 -23.13
C SER A 182 -8.66 26.33 -24.42
N SER A 183 -9.39 26.17 -25.52
CA SER A 183 -8.87 25.78 -26.83
C SER A 183 -8.14 26.92 -27.55
N ASN A 184 -8.54 28.16 -27.30
CA ASN A 184 -7.93 29.35 -27.88
C ASN A 184 -6.68 29.81 -27.12
N LEU A 185 -6.28 29.13 -26.04
CA LEU A 185 -5.02 29.42 -25.37
C LEU A 185 -3.84 28.96 -26.23
N PRO A 186 -2.76 29.76 -26.31
CA PRO A 186 -1.50 29.32 -26.88
C PRO A 186 -0.99 28.01 -26.25
N GLU A 187 -0.33 27.15 -27.05
CA GLU A 187 0.11 25.82 -26.62
C GLU A 187 1.09 25.87 -25.42
N ASP A 188 1.96 26.87 -25.36
CA ASP A 188 2.88 27.11 -24.25
C ASP A 188 2.12 27.38 -22.94
N VAL A 189 1.06 28.19 -23.00
CA VAL A 189 0.20 28.46 -21.85
C VAL A 189 -0.58 27.20 -21.45
N GLN A 190 -1.07 26.42 -22.41
CA GLN A 190 -1.73 25.14 -22.13
C GLN A 190 -0.80 24.17 -21.42
N ARG A 191 0.46 24.06 -21.87
CA ARG A 191 1.49 23.22 -21.21
C ARG A 191 1.75 23.67 -19.78
N VAL A 192 1.88 24.97 -19.54
CA VAL A 192 2.09 25.52 -18.18
C VAL A 192 0.90 25.21 -17.27
N VAL A 193 -0.33 25.32 -17.77
CA VAL A 193 -1.54 24.98 -16.99
C VAL A 193 -1.56 23.48 -16.66
N GLN A 194 -1.30 22.61 -17.63
CA GLN A 194 -1.25 21.16 -17.41
C GLN A 194 -0.14 20.76 -16.42
N GLU A 195 1.03 21.39 -16.52
CA GLU A 195 2.14 21.15 -15.59
C GLU A 195 1.79 21.63 -14.19
N SER A 196 1.18 22.81 -14.07
CA SER A 196 0.71 23.35 -12.79
C SER A 196 -0.34 22.46 -12.14
N ASP A 197 -1.28 21.92 -12.92
CA ASP A 197 -2.30 21.00 -12.44
C ASP A 197 -1.71 19.64 -12.05
N ARG A 198 -0.72 19.14 -12.82
CA ARG A 198 0.04 17.95 -12.45
C ARG A 198 0.74 18.14 -11.10
N ILE A 199 1.45 19.25 -10.91
CA ILE A 199 2.14 19.58 -9.66
C ILE A 199 1.15 19.69 -8.51
N ARG A 200 0.02 20.40 -8.70
CA ARG A 200 -1.02 20.53 -7.67
C ARG A 200 -1.58 19.17 -7.27
N HIS A 201 -1.84 18.30 -8.24
CA HIS A 201 -2.34 16.96 -7.98
C HIS A 201 -1.29 16.10 -7.27
N GLU A 202 -0.02 16.19 -7.64
CA GLU A 202 1.08 15.51 -6.96
C GLU A 202 1.24 15.97 -5.51
N GLN A 203 1.25 17.29 -5.27
CA GLN A 203 1.25 17.86 -3.91
C GLN A 203 0.04 17.37 -3.10
N SER A 204 -1.15 17.31 -3.72
CA SER A 204 -2.35 16.76 -3.08
C SER A 204 -2.19 15.28 -2.73
N ARG A 205 -1.54 14.48 -3.58
CA ARG A 205 -1.28 13.05 -3.29
C ARG A 205 -0.27 12.82 -2.18
N VAL A 206 0.72 13.70 -2.06
CA VAL A 206 1.72 13.64 -0.99
C VAL A 206 1.11 14.04 0.35
N ALA A 207 0.25 15.06 0.36
CA ALA A 207 -0.45 15.51 1.56
C ALA A 207 -1.64 14.61 1.98
N GLU A 208 -2.04 13.67 1.11
CA GLU A 208 -3.18 12.78 1.33
C GLU A 208 -2.96 11.83 2.52
N THR A 209 -3.92 11.80 3.43
CA THR A 209 -3.94 10.88 4.56
C THR A 209 -4.15 9.43 4.10
N PRO A 210 -3.80 8.41 4.92
CA PRO A 210 -4.07 7.01 4.58
C PRO A 210 -5.56 6.72 4.30
N GLU A 211 -6.47 7.31 5.07
CA GLU A 211 -7.92 7.13 4.89
C GLU A 211 -8.43 7.75 3.59
N GLU A 212 -7.99 8.97 3.25
CA GLU A 212 -8.32 9.61 1.97
C GLU A 212 -7.76 8.82 0.79
N ARG A 213 -6.56 8.26 0.94
CA ARG A 213 -5.92 7.40 -0.05
C ARG A 213 -6.72 6.13 -0.28
N GLU A 214 -7.21 5.48 0.77
CA GLU A 214 -8.08 4.31 0.67
C GLU A 214 -9.41 4.66 0.01
N SER A 215 -10.08 5.73 0.45
CA SER A 215 -11.31 6.22 -0.18
C SER A 215 -11.13 6.55 -1.67
N ARG A 216 -10.00 7.15 -2.05
CA ARG A 216 -9.69 7.38 -3.48
C ARG A 216 -9.47 6.07 -4.22
N GLN A 217 -8.74 5.12 -3.65
CA GLN A 217 -8.54 3.80 -4.26
C GLN A 217 -9.85 3.05 -4.42
N GLU A 218 -10.74 3.10 -3.43
CA GLU A 218 -12.08 2.51 -3.48
C GLU A 218 -12.93 3.14 -4.58
N ARG A 219 -12.99 4.47 -4.66
CA ARG A 219 -13.67 5.17 -5.76
C ARG A 219 -13.11 4.81 -7.14
N ASN A 220 -11.82 4.53 -7.25
CA ASN A 220 -11.21 4.08 -8.50
C ASN A 220 -11.56 2.62 -8.81
N ARG A 221 -11.63 1.74 -7.80
CA ARG A 221 -12.09 0.35 -7.97
C ARG A 221 -13.54 0.32 -8.44
N ASN A 222 -14.41 1.12 -7.82
CA ASN A 222 -15.83 1.21 -8.17
C ASN A 222 -16.00 1.74 -9.60
N ARG A 223 -15.30 2.82 -9.98
CA ARG A 223 -15.31 3.32 -11.37
C ARG A 223 -14.81 2.29 -12.38
N HIS A 224 -13.78 1.51 -12.05
CA HIS A 224 -13.29 0.45 -12.92
C HIS A 224 -14.27 -0.73 -13.02
N GLN A 225 -14.96 -1.05 -11.92
CA GLN A 225 -16.02 -2.06 -11.92
C GLN A 225 -17.20 -1.62 -12.78
N GLU A 226 -17.71 -0.40 -12.59
CA GLU A 226 -18.77 0.20 -13.41
C GLU A 226 -18.40 0.26 -14.89
N ARG A 227 -17.15 0.63 -15.21
CA ARG A 227 -16.67 0.60 -16.59
C ARG A 227 -16.75 -0.80 -17.18
N ARG A 228 -16.34 -1.84 -16.43
CA ARG A 228 -16.38 -3.23 -16.89
C ARG A 228 -17.81 -3.77 -17.02
N THR A 229 -18.74 -3.35 -16.14
CA THR A 229 -20.14 -3.77 -16.25
C THR A 229 -20.85 -3.15 -17.45
N ASN A 230 -20.45 -1.93 -17.82
CA ASN A 230 -21.03 -1.21 -18.96
C ASN A 230 -20.22 -1.39 -20.26
N GLN A 231 -19.15 -2.19 -20.22
CA GLN A 231 -18.28 -2.43 -21.37
C GLN A 231 -19.00 -3.30 -22.38
N THR A 232 -18.92 -2.93 -23.65
CA THR A 232 -19.40 -3.77 -24.75
C THR A 232 -18.45 -4.94 -25.02
N ASP A 233 -18.95 -6.02 -25.62
CA ASP A 233 -18.11 -7.18 -25.96
C ASP A 233 -16.95 -6.79 -26.90
N GLN A 234 -17.21 -5.88 -27.87
CA GLN A 234 -16.19 -5.38 -28.78
C GLN A 234 -15.07 -4.63 -28.05
N GLU A 235 -15.41 -3.76 -27.09
CA GLU A 235 -14.41 -3.07 -26.27
C GLU A 235 -13.64 -4.04 -25.37
N ALA A 236 -14.31 -5.05 -24.83
CA ALA A 236 -13.68 -6.08 -24.02
C ALA A 236 -12.70 -6.95 -24.86
N ASP A 237 -13.05 -7.27 -26.10
CA ASP A 237 -12.17 -7.95 -27.05
C ASP A 237 -10.97 -7.08 -27.42
N ALA A 238 -11.18 -5.78 -27.68
CA ALA A 238 -10.11 -4.83 -27.98
C ALA A 238 -9.14 -4.67 -26.80
N GLU A 239 -9.64 -4.55 -25.56
CA GLU A 239 -8.80 -4.49 -24.35
C GLU A 239 -8.01 -5.79 -24.15
N ARG A 240 -8.62 -6.95 -24.45
CA ARG A 240 -7.92 -8.25 -24.44
C ARG A 240 -6.85 -8.34 -25.52
N ALA A 241 -7.11 -7.83 -26.73
CA ALA A 241 -6.13 -7.79 -27.82
C ALA A 241 -4.95 -6.89 -27.47
N ALA A 242 -5.21 -5.66 -27.03
CA ALA A 242 -4.18 -4.73 -26.55
C ALA A 242 -3.36 -5.33 -25.39
N SER A 243 -4.00 -6.03 -24.46
CA SER A 243 -3.31 -6.72 -23.37
C SER A 243 -2.42 -7.88 -23.86
N ARG A 244 -2.84 -8.60 -24.91
CA ARG A 244 -2.05 -9.69 -25.52
C ARG A 244 -0.82 -9.15 -26.24
N GLU A 245 -0.88 -7.96 -26.81
CA GLU A 245 0.25 -7.28 -27.45
C GLU A 245 1.20 -6.64 -26.43
N TYR A 246 0.65 -6.00 -25.39
CA TYR A 246 1.43 -5.31 -24.38
C TYR A 246 2.25 -6.25 -23.47
N ARG A 247 1.71 -7.44 -23.15
CA ARG A 247 2.37 -8.39 -22.23
C ARG A 247 3.70 -8.94 -22.74
N PRO A 248 3.85 -9.36 -24.00
CA PRO A 248 5.13 -9.70 -24.60
C PRO A 248 6.12 -8.53 -24.57
N ASN A 249 5.69 -7.33 -24.96
CA ASN A 249 6.55 -6.15 -24.95
C ASN A 249 7.12 -5.85 -23.54
N LEU A 250 6.31 -6.03 -22.50
CA LEU A 250 6.77 -5.95 -21.11
C LEU A 250 7.80 -7.03 -20.74
N ARG A 251 7.69 -8.24 -21.29
CA ARG A 251 8.68 -9.30 -21.06
C ARG A 251 9.98 -9.04 -21.82
N ASP A 252 9.89 -8.51 -23.03
CA ASP A 252 11.06 -8.22 -23.86
C ASP A 252 11.84 -7.01 -23.34
N ALA A 253 11.16 -6.05 -22.74
CA ALA A 253 11.78 -4.91 -22.06
C ALA A 253 12.37 -5.27 -20.68
N ARG A 254 12.10 -6.48 -20.17
CA ARG A 254 12.52 -6.92 -18.84
C ARG A 254 13.99 -7.27 -18.82
N ASP A 255 14.71 -6.84 -17.78
CA ASP A 255 16.10 -7.25 -17.62
C ASP A 255 16.23 -8.72 -17.14
N ASP A 256 17.44 -9.26 -17.23
CA ASP A 256 17.71 -10.65 -16.86
C ASP A 256 17.47 -10.95 -15.36
N GLU A 257 17.69 -9.95 -14.49
CA GLU A 257 17.51 -10.10 -13.04
C GLU A 257 16.03 -10.21 -12.69
N GLU A 258 15.22 -9.31 -13.21
CA GLU A 258 13.78 -9.32 -13.04
C GLU A 258 13.16 -10.56 -13.71
N ASN A 259 13.72 -11.06 -14.82
CA ASN A 259 13.32 -12.32 -15.46
C ASN A 259 13.58 -13.53 -14.56
N GLU A 260 14.74 -13.61 -13.92
CA GLU A 260 15.06 -14.71 -13.01
C GLU A 260 14.22 -14.64 -11.73
N GLU A 261 13.93 -13.43 -11.21
CA GLU A 261 13.00 -13.24 -10.10
C GLU A 261 11.59 -13.71 -10.48
N ALA A 262 11.12 -13.41 -11.69
CA ALA A 262 9.82 -13.90 -12.17
C ALA A 262 9.76 -15.44 -12.20
N ARG A 263 10.81 -16.08 -12.72
CA ARG A 263 10.93 -17.55 -12.75
C ARG A 263 10.96 -18.11 -11.34
N GLN A 264 11.69 -17.49 -10.42
CA GLN A 264 11.73 -17.89 -9.01
C GLN A 264 10.37 -17.75 -8.34
N ASN A 265 9.67 -16.63 -8.54
CA ASN A 265 8.33 -16.40 -8.01
C ASN A 265 7.33 -17.43 -8.56
N GLU A 266 7.43 -17.79 -9.84
CA GLU A 266 6.62 -18.84 -10.44
C GLU A 266 6.96 -20.23 -9.87
N ARG A 267 8.25 -20.54 -9.62
CA ARG A 267 8.66 -21.76 -8.92
C ARG A 267 8.08 -21.82 -7.50
N ILE A 268 8.13 -20.72 -6.76
CA ILE A 268 7.55 -20.62 -5.41
C ILE A 268 6.03 -20.79 -5.47
N ARG A 269 5.35 -20.12 -6.40
CA ARG A 269 3.91 -20.25 -6.60
C ARG A 269 3.51 -21.69 -6.94
N ARG A 270 4.22 -22.36 -7.85
CA ARG A 270 3.97 -23.77 -8.17
C ARG A 270 4.26 -24.69 -6.99
N GLY A 271 5.33 -24.43 -6.25
CA GLY A 271 5.72 -25.22 -5.07
C GLY A 271 4.76 -25.05 -3.89
N THR A 272 4.18 -23.87 -3.71
CA THR A 272 3.14 -23.59 -2.71
C THR A 272 1.81 -24.23 -3.11
N ILE A 273 1.39 -24.11 -4.37
CA ILE A 273 0.16 -24.78 -4.84
C ILE A 273 0.25 -26.30 -4.66
N ARG A 274 1.39 -26.94 -5.01
CA ARG A 274 1.57 -28.39 -4.81
C ARG A 274 1.52 -28.79 -3.33
N ARG A 275 2.15 -28.02 -2.44
CA ARG A 275 2.15 -28.29 -1.00
C ARG A 275 0.79 -28.01 -0.34
N CYS A 276 0.11 -26.93 -0.72
CA CYS A 276 -1.23 -26.63 -0.24
C CYS A 276 -2.26 -27.65 -0.74
N ARG A 277 -2.13 -28.18 -1.98
CA ARG A 277 -2.99 -29.30 -2.44
C ARG A 277 -2.75 -30.59 -1.66
N ALA A 278 -1.51 -30.86 -1.24
CA ALA A 278 -1.21 -32.02 -0.38
C ALA A 278 -1.80 -31.85 1.04
N LEU A 279 -1.86 -30.62 1.54
CA LEU A 279 -2.48 -30.28 2.82
C LEU A 279 -3.98 -29.98 2.73
N ALA A 280 -4.61 -29.80 1.57
CA ALA A 280 -6.06 -29.57 1.50
C ALA A 280 -6.89 -30.87 1.60
N ASN A 281 -6.23 -32.04 1.54
CA ASN A 281 -6.89 -33.35 1.47
C ASN A 281 -6.99 -34.10 2.82
N HIS A 282 -6.59 -33.51 3.95
CA HIS A 282 -6.68 -34.20 5.25
C HIS A 282 -8.03 -34.04 5.94
N GLU A 283 -8.79 -32.97 5.65
CA GLU A 283 -10.10 -32.71 6.27
C GLU A 283 -11.28 -33.12 5.35
N ASP A 284 -11.16 -32.92 4.03
CA ASP A 284 -12.18 -33.28 3.03
C ASP A 284 -11.93 -34.65 2.37
N PHE A 285 -11.47 -35.63 3.15
CA PHE A 285 -11.24 -36.97 2.63
C PHE A 285 -12.58 -37.67 2.32
N ARG A 286 -12.85 -38.00 1.05
CA ARG A 286 -14.04 -38.78 0.68
C ARG A 286 -13.87 -40.24 1.11
N VAL A 287 -14.49 -40.59 2.24
CA VAL A 287 -14.51 -41.95 2.80
C VAL A 287 -14.90 -43.02 1.77
N SER A 288 -15.75 -42.68 0.80
CA SER A 288 -16.18 -43.56 -0.29
C SER A 288 -15.06 -44.00 -1.25
N MET A 289 -13.91 -43.32 -1.26
CA MET A 289 -12.76 -43.68 -2.11
C MET A 289 -11.76 -44.62 -1.42
N LEU A 290 -11.97 -44.98 -0.14
CA LEU A 290 -11.16 -45.99 0.56
C LEU A 290 -11.86 -47.34 0.45
N SER A 291 -11.41 -48.17 -0.48
CA SER A 291 -11.78 -49.59 -0.54
C SER A 291 -10.57 -50.46 -0.23
N GLY A 292 -10.70 -51.37 0.73
CA GLY A 292 -9.66 -52.35 1.04
C GLY A 292 -9.92 -53.09 2.36
N PRO A 293 -9.36 -54.29 2.54
CA PRO A 293 -9.60 -55.14 3.72
C PRO A 293 -9.11 -54.53 5.05
N ASN A 294 -8.26 -53.50 4.99
CA ASN A 294 -7.71 -52.82 6.16
C ASN A 294 -8.46 -51.51 6.51
N ILE A 295 -9.65 -51.28 5.95
CA ILE A 295 -10.46 -50.09 6.21
C ILE A 295 -11.73 -50.51 6.95
N VAL A 296 -11.89 -50.06 8.19
CA VAL A 296 -13.09 -50.31 9.00
C VAL A 296 -13.57 -48.95 9.53
N ASP A 297 -14.86 -48.67 9.40
CA ASP A 297 -15.49 -47.39 9.76
C ASP A 297 -14.82 -46.16 9.12
N GLY A 298 -14.39 -46.31 7.86
CA GLY A 298 -13.74 -45.22 7.10
C GLY A 298 -12.34 -44.85 7.58
N ARG A 299 -11.75 -45.66 8.48
CA ARG A 299 -10.37 -45.48 8.96
C ARG A 299 -9.53 -46.71 8.63
N HIS A 300 -8.27 -46.48 8.25
CA HIS A 300 -7.31 -47.56 8.13
C HIS A 300 -7.05 -48.17 9.51
N LYS A 301 -7.47 -49.43 9.71
CA LYS A 301 -7.01 -50.24 10.83
C LYS A 301 -5.66 -50.83 10.45
N LEU A 302 -4.59 -50.30 11.04
CA LEU A 302 -3.27 -50.89 10.91
C LEU A 302 -3.24 -52.22 11.69
N PRO A 303 -2.59 -53.27 11.18
CA PRO A 303 -2.48 -54.55 11.88
C PRO A 303 -1.76 -54.37 13.23
N PRO A 304 -2.11 -55.10 14.30
CA PRO A 304 -1.47 -54.90 15.60
C PRO A 304 0.06 -55.02 15.49
N THR A 305 0.77 -54.04 16.03
CA THR A 305 2.24 -54.08 16.11
C THR A 305 2.68 -55.14 17.10
N THR A 306 3.70 -55.90 16.73
CA THR A 306 4.41 -56.85 17.60
C THR A 306 5.64 -56.18 18.22
N VAL A 307 5.98 -56.51 19.46
CA VAL A 307 7.20 -55.99 20.10
C VAL A 307 8.38 -56.89 19.72
N CYS A 308 9.49 -56.29 19.26
CA CYS A 308 10.72 -57.02 18.96
C CYS A 308 11.34 -57.59 20.24
N PRO A 309 11.68 -58.90 20.30
CA PRO A 309 12.26 -59.52 21.50
C PRO A 309 13.67 -59.03 21.84
N HIS A 310 14.39 -58.44 20.87
CA HIS A 310 15.79 -58.03 21.06
C HIS A 310 15.95 -56.57 21.49
N CYS A 311 15.07 -55.67 21.04
CA CYS A 311 15.20 -54.23 21.29
C CYS A 311 13.91 -53.57 21.82
N ASN A 312 12.85 -54.34 22.07
CA ASN A 312 11.54 -53.85 22.50
C ASN A 312 10.90 -52.77 21.60
N ALA A 313 11.40 -52.59 20.38
CA ALA A 313 10.80 -51.71 19.39
C ALA A 313 9.49 -52.30 18.85
N TRP A 314 8.54 -51.43 18.53
CA TRP A 314 7.28 -51.82 17.93
C TRP A 314 7.52 -52.09 16.44
N LYS A 315 7.05 -53.24 15.97
CA LYS A 315 7.29 -53.76 14.62
C LYS A 315 5.97 -54.17 13.97
N TRP A 316 5.78 -53.83 12.70
CA TRP A 316 4.61 -54.30 11.96
C TRP A 316 4.80 -55.75 11.46
N PRO A 317 3.73 -56.55 11.35
CA PRO A 317 3.84 -57.95 10.92
C PRO A 317 4.49 -58.15 9.54
N ALA A 318 4.33 -57.18 8.63
CA ALA A 318 4.89 -57.22 7.28
C ALA A 318 6.36 -56.74 7.19
N GLU A 319 6.93 -56.21 8.28
CA GLU A 319 8.32 -55.75 8.27
C GLU A 319 9.30 -56.93 8.35
N SER A 320 10.44 -56.79 7.67
CA SER A 320 11.52 -57.78 7.74
C SER A 320 12.05 -57.93 9.17
N LYS A 321 12.53 -59.12 9.54
CA LYS A 321 13.14 -59.39 10.86
C LYS A 321 14.34 -58.47 11.17
N LYS A 322 14.92 -57.89 10.13
CA LYS A 322 16.09 -57.00 10.18
C LYS A 322 15.73 -55.53 10.39
N ALA A 323 14.45 -55.14 10.32
CA ALA A 323 14.05 -53.72 10.28
C ALA A 323 14.41 -52.91 11.55
N CYS A 324 14.32 -53.49 12.74
CA CYS A 324 14.53 -52.75 13.99
C CYS A 324 15.94 -52.89 14.58
N CYS A 325 16.51 -54.10 14.66
CA CYS A 325 17.80 -54.32 15.35
C CYS A 325 18.73 -55.30 14.62
N LEU A 326 18.48 -55.56 13.32
CA LEU A 326 19.20 -56.57 12.55
C LEU A 326 19.27 -57.93 13.31
N GLU A 327 18.14 -58.42 13.82
CA GLU A 327 18.06 -59.67 14.61
C GLU A 327 18.92 -59.66 15.90
N GLY A 328 19.16 -58.48 16.47
CA GLY A 328 19.92 -58.30 17.70
C GLY A 328 21.42 -58.05 17.47
N ALA A 329 21.86 -57.96 16.22
CA ALA A 329 23.24 -57.59 15.88
C ALA A 329 23.57 -56.13 16.25
N VAL A 330 22.55 -55.26 16.35
CA VAL A 330 22.72 -53.86 16.75
C VAL A 330 22.04 -53.63 18.09
N ARG A 331 22.84 -53.24 19.11
CA ARG A 331 22.32 -52.75 20.39
C ARG A 331 21.85 -51.32 20.23
N LEU A 332 20.53 -51.13 20.15
CA LEU A 332 19.93 -49.80 20.14
C LEU A 332 19.81 -49.25 21.58
N PRO A 333 19.92 -47.92 21.76
CA PRO A 333 19.59 -47.28 23.03
C PRO A 333 18.14 -47.59 23.43
N PRO A 334 17.83 -47.72 24.73
CA PRO A 334 16.46 -47.94 25.17
C PRO A 334 15.57 -46.78 24.72
N LEU A 335 14.41 -47.13 24.13
CA LEU A 335 13.43 -46.13 23.70
C LEU A 335 12.89 -45.37 24.91
N ALA A 336 12.80 -44.05 24.81
CA ALA A 336 12.17 -43.23 25.83
C ALA A 336 10.70 -43.66 26.00
N PRO A 337 10.16 -43.67 27.24
CA PRO A 337 8.76 -43.99 27.47
C PRO A 337 7.87 -42.99 26.72
N ALA A 338 6.74 -43.49 26.19
CA ALA A 338 5.76 -42.62 25.55
C ALA A 338 5.27 -41.56 26.56
N PRO A 339 5.07 -40.30 26.13
CA PRO A 339 4.50 -39.28 27.00
C PRO A 339 3.11 -39.73 27.50
N PRO A 340 2.74 -39.39 28.75
CA PRO A 340 1.44 -39.74 29.30
C PRO A 340 0.32 -39.14 28.45
N ARG A 341 -0.78 -39.88 28.34
CA ARG A 341 -1.97 -39.50 27.57
C ARG A 341 -2.73 -38.34 28.21
#